data_AF-A0A530M2J4-F1
#
_entry.id   AF-A0A530M2J4-F1
#
_cell.length_a   1.000
_cell.length_b   1.000
_cell.length_c   1.000
_cell.angle_alpha   90.00
_cell.angle_beta   90.00
_cell.angle_gamma   90.00
#
_symmetry.space_group_name_H-M   'P 1'
#
loop_
_entity.id
_entity.type
_entity.pdbx_description
1 polymer ?
#
loop_
_entity_poly.entity_id
_entity_poly.type
_entity_poly.pdbx_seq_one_letter_code
_entity_poly.pdbx_strand_id
1 'polypeptide(L)'
;GKTFPTSGYAGWSMMAASQNKDLSWKLIETLEGPEGNVEWNKRTGALPVHKSAEKDPFYSSEQFKGWFAELEDKDAVPTVMPTYLEEFAFFK
;
A
#
# COMPACT_ATOMS: atom_id res chain seq x y z
N GLY A 1 21.18 -1.37 -13.48
CA GLY A 1 21.82 -0.37 -12.58
C GLY A 1 20.80 -0.07 -11.52
N LYS A 2 21.16 -0.07 -10.23
CA LYS A 2 20.16 -0.17 -9.16
C LYS A 2 19.35 1.11 -8.95
N THR A 3 18.06 0.97 -8.66
CA THR A 3 17.16 2.04 -8.21
C THR A 3 16.84 1.84 -6.72
N PHE A 4 16.57 2.93 -6.01
CA PHE A 4 16.27 2.93 -4.58
C PHE A 4 14.99 3.73 -4.28
N PRO A 5 13.83 3.31 -4.82
CA PRO A 5 12.59 4.04 -4.59
C PRO A 5 12.23 4.04 -3.11
N THR A 6 11.67 5.15 -2.62
CA THR A 6 11.12 5.22 -1.27
C THR A 6 9.62 4.98 -1.31
N SER A 7 9.15 3.94 -0.62
CA SER A 7 7.75 3.55 -0.60
C SER A 7 7.14 3.81 0.78
N GLY A 8 5.96 4.42 0.79
CA GLY A 8 5.10 4.51 1.97
C GLY A 8 4.00 3.44 1.92
N TYR A 9 3.56 2.99 3.08
CA TYR A 9 2.46 2.04 3.22
C TYR A 9 1.40 2.61 4.15
N ALA A 10 0.14 2.34 3.85
CA ALA A 10 -0.97 2.55 4.75
C ALA A 10 -1.55 1.18 5.11
N GLY A 11 -1.95 0.99 6.36
CA GLY A 11 -2.59 -0.23 6.82
C GLY A 11 -3.73 0.08 7.78
N TRP A 12 -4.66 -0.86 7.90
CA TRP A 12 -5.75 -0.75 8.86
C TRP A 12 -5.38 -1.34 10.21
N SER A 13 -5.88 -0.75 11.28
CA SER A 13 -5.63 -1.23 12.65
C SER A 13 -6.84 -0.95 13.52
N MET A 14 -7.01 -1.81 14.53
CA MET A 14 -8.04 -1.66 15.55
C MET A 14 -7.40 -1.19 16.86
N MET A 15 -8.03 -0.22 17.51
CA MET A 15 -7.65 0.20 18.86
C MET A 15 -7.73 -0.96 19.85
N ALA A 16 -6.70 -1.11 20.70
CA ALA A 16 -6.66 -2.15 21.73
C ALA A 16 -7.87 -2.12 22.67
N ALA A 17 -8.42 -0.93 22.96
CA ALA A 17 -9.58 -0.72 23.83
C ALA A 17 -10.95 -0.79 23.12
N SER A 18 -11.00 -1.16 21.84
CA SER A 18 -12.28 -1.27 21.10
C SER A 18 -13.25 -2.20 21.82
N GLN A 19 -14.48 -1.73 22.01
CA GLN A 19 -15.59 -2.50 22.60
C GLN A 19 -16.27 -3.41 21.56
N ASN A 20 -15.93 -3.26 20.28
CA ASN A 20 -16.56 -3.98 19.16
C ASN A 20 -15.50 -4.74 18.35
N LYS A 21 -14.72 -5.61 19.00
CA LYS A 21 -13.53 -6.23 18.38
C LYS A 21 -13.86 -7.07 17.16
N ASP A 22 -14.88 -7.92 17.25
CA ASP A 22 -15.26 -8.81 16.15
C ASP A 22 -15.74 -8.03 14.92
N LEU A 23 -16.55 -6.99 15.12
CA LEU A 23 -17.00 -6.14 14.02
C LEU A 23 -15.87 -5.31 13.43
N SER A 24 -14.97 -4.81 14.28
CA SER A 24 -13.77 -4.08 13.83
C SER A 24 -12.86 -4.98 12.99
N TRP A 25 -12.69 -6.23 13.40
CA TRP A 25 -11.92 -7.22 12.64
C TRP A 25 -12.59 -7.52 11.29
N LYS A 26 -13.90 -7.79 11.26
CA LYS A 26 -14.65 -7.99 10.01
C LYS A 26 -14.51 -6.81 9.05
N LEU A 27 -14.49 -5.58 9.57
CA LEU A 27 -14.26 -4.39 8.74
C LEU A 27 -12.85 -4.39 8.15
N ILE A 28 -11.82 -4.65 8.96
CA ILE A 28 -10.42 -4.75 8.48
C ILE A 28 -10.31 -5.84 7.42
N GLU A 29 -10.86 -7.02 7.65
CA GLU A 29 -10.87 -8.13 6.67
C GLU A 29 -11.58 -7.74 5.37
N THR A 30 -12.67 -6.97 5.45
CA THR A 30 -13.40 -6.50 4.26
C THR A 30 -12.56 -5.51 3.46
N LEU A 31 -11.90 -4.56 4.13
CA LEU A 31 -11.08 -3.53 3.48
C LEU A 31 -9.76 -4.09 2.93
N GLU A 32 -9.14 -5.04 3.63
CA GLU A 32 -7.90 -5.69 3.21
C GLU A 32 -8.13 -6.86 2.27
N GLY A 33 -9.34 -7.40 2.18
CA GLY A 33 -9.68 -8.44 1.21
C GLY A 33 -9.47 -7.98 -0.24
N PRO A 34 -9.33 -8.91 -1.21
CA PRO A 34 -9.00 -8.55 -2.60
C PRO A 34 -9.94 -7.50 -3.22
N GLU A 35 -11.24 -7.63 -3.01
CA GLU A 35 -12.24 -6.71 -3.54
C GLU A 35 -12.17 -5.33 -2.86
N GLY A 36 -12.21 -5.29 -1.52
CA GLY A 36 -12.17 -4.04 -0.77
C GLY A 36 -10.87 -3.27 -0.97
N ASN A 37 -9.75 -3.99 -1.06
CA ASN A 37 -8.43 -3.39 -1.27
C ASN A 37 -8.36 -2.74 -2.66
N VAL A 38 -8.84 -3.41 -3.71
CA VAL A 38 -8.88 -2.86 -5.07
C VAL A 38 -9.78 -1.62 -5.13
N GLU A 39 -10.99 -1.70 -4.58
CA GLU A 39 -11.94 -0.57 -4.61
C GLU A 39 -11.43 0.65 -3.82
N TRP A 40 -10.83 0.44 -2.65
CA TRP A 40 -10.26 1.52 -1.86
C TRP A 40 -9.07 2.19 -2.56
N ASN A 41 -8.19 1.40 -3.17
CA ASN A 41 -7.00 1.92 -3.85
C ASN A 41 -7.36 2.65 -5.15
N LYS A 42 -8.37 2.20 -5.90
CA LYS A 42 -8.90 2.96 -7.05
C LYS A 42 -9.38 4.35 -6.64
N ARG A 43 -10.04 4.45 -5.49
CA ARG A 43 -10.55 5.71 -4.96
C ARG A 43 -9.44 6.66 -4.49
N THR A 44 -8.39 6.12 -3.88
CA THR A 44 -7.31 6.93 -3.28
C THR A 44 -6.12 7.17 -4.21
N GLY A 45 -6.05 6.44 -5.33
CA GLY A 45 -4.94 6.50 -6.28
C GLY A 45 -3.70 5.71 -5.85
N ALA A 46 -3.78 4.94 -4.77
CA ALA A 46 -2.71 4.06 -4.32
C ALA A 46 -2.69 2.73 -5.11
N LEU A 47 -1.60 1.97 -4.97
CA LEU A 47 -1.46 0.65 -5.56
C LEU A 47 -1.97 -0.42 -4.57
N PRO A 48 -2.81 -1.38 -5.02
CA PRO A 48 -3.25 -2.48 -4.19
C PRO A 48 -2.10 -3.37 -3.74
N VAL A 49 -2.23 -3.98 -2.56
CA VAL A 49 -1.20 -4.86 -1.99
C VAL A 49 -1.26 -6.29 -2.55
N HIS A 50 -2.37 -6.66 -3.19
CA HIS A 50 -2.60 -8.00 -3.72
C HIS A 50 -2.20 -8.11 -5.18
N LYS A 51 -1.46 -9.17 -5.53
CA LYS A 51 -1.10 -9.50 -6.92
C LYS A 51 -2.30 -9.68 -7.85
N SER A 52 -3.48 -10.00 -7.31
CA SER A 52 -4.71 -10.08 -8.11
C SER A 52 -5.08 -8.76 -8.79
N ALA A 53 -4.57 -7.63 -8.30
CA ALA A 53 -4.79 -6.32 -8.88
C ALA A 53 -4.24 -6.18 -10.30
N GLU A 54 -3.18 -6.91 -10.67
CA GLU A 54 -2.64 -6.90 -12.05
C GLU A 54 -3.68 -7.33 -13.10
N LYS A 55 -4.69 -8.11 -12.68
CA LYS A 55 -5.79 -8.59 -13.52
C LYS A 55 -6.99 -7.64 -13.53
N ASP A 56 -7.01 -6.63 -12.68
CA ASP A 56 -8.08 -5.63 -12.66
C ASP A 56 -7.91 -4.67 -13.85
N PRO A 57 -8.95 -4.45 -14.69
CA PRO A 57 -8.84 -3.63 -15.89
C PRO A 57 -8.33 -2.20 -15.66
N PHE A 58 -8.58 -1.62 -14.48
CA PHE A 58 -8.09 -0.29 -14.13
C PHE A 58 -6.55 -0.30 -14.00
N TYR A 59 -6.02 -1.29 -13.28
CA TYR A 59 -4.58 -1.42 -13.02
C TYR A 59 -3.79 -2.01 -14.20
N SER A 60 -4.46 -2.71 -15.13
CA SER A 60 -3.84 -3.15 -16.39
C SER A 60 -3.69 -2.01 -17.42
N SER A 61 -4.16 -0.80 -17.13
CA SER A 61 -4.05 0.35 -18.05
C SER A 61 -2.63 0.91 -18.16
N GLU A 62 -2.34 1.62 -19.25
CA GLU A 62 -0.99 2.11 -19.58
C GLU A 62 -0.33 2.90 -18.45
N GLN A 63 -1.11 3.72 -17.73
CA GLN A 63 -0.63 4.62 -16.68
C GLN A 63 -0.01 3.89 -15.47
N PHE A 64 -0.31 2.61 -15.27
CA PHE A 64 0.23 1.82 -14.16
C PHE A 64 1.38 0.90 -14.56
N LYS A 65 1.66 0.73 -15.85
CA LYS A 65 2.70 -0.20 -16.32
C LYS A 65 4.07 0.08 -15.72
N GLY A 66 4.45 1.36 -15.62
CA GLY A 66 5.73 1.75 -15.02
C GLY A 66 5.84 1.35 -13.55
N TRP A 67 4.74 1.46 -12.79
CA TRP A 67 4.71 1.05 -11.39
C TRP A 67 4.92 -0.46 -11.24
N PHE A 68 4.18 -1.27 -12.00
CA PHE A 68 4.34 -2.74 -11.93
C PHE A 68 5.71 -3.19 -12.45
N ALA A 69 6.24 -2.57 -13.50
CA ALA A 69 7.59 -2.87 -13.99
C ALA A 69 8.67 -2.57 -12.93
N GLU A 70 8.58 -1.44 -12.22
CA GLU A 70 9.50 -1.11 -11.11
C GLU A 70 9.37 -2.10 -9.95
N LEU A 71 8.15 -2.50 -9.60
CA LEU A 71 7.90 -3.48 -8.52
C LEU A 71 8.39 -4.90 -8.87
N GLU A 72 8.44 -5.25 -10.15
CA GLU A 72 8.98 -6.52 -10.66
C GLU A 72 10.50 -6.50 -10.90
N ASP A 73 11.12 -5.31 -10.95
CA ASP A 73 12.55 -5.17 -11.21
C ASP A 73 13.39 -5.66 -10.03
N LYS A 74 14.33 -6.56 -10.32
CA LYS A 74 15.26 -7.17 -9.36
C LYS A 74 16.35 -6.18 -8.92
N ASP A 75 16.61 -5.17 -9.74
CA ASP A 75 17.56 -4.10 -9.47
C ASP A 75 16.91 -2.96 -8.66
N ALA A 76 15.58 -2.96 -8.50
CA ALA A 76 14.88 -2.03 -7.62
C ALA A 76 14.96 -2.51 -6.17
N VAL A 77 15.47 -1.63 -5.31
CA VAL A 77 15.60 -1.89 -3.87
C VAL A 77 14.71 -0.91 -3.12
N PRO A 78 13.46 -1.30 -2.77
CA PRO A 78 12.56 -0.46 -2.00
C PRO A 78 13.20 -0.05 -0.67
N THR A 79 13.13 1.23 -0.38
CA THR A 79 13.58 1.84 0.87
C THR A 79 12.38 2.38 1.64
N VAL A 80 12.49 2.43 2.97
CA VAL A 80 11.50 3.08 3.83
C VAL A 80 12.05 4.39 4.34
N MET A 81 11.16 5.37 4.54
CA MET A 81 11.53 6.62 5.20
C MET A 81 12.09 6.30 6.60
N PRO A 82 13.23 6.88 7.01
CA PRO A 82 13.84 6.62 8.31
C PRO A 82 13.11 7.37 9.45
N THR A 83 11.81 7.14 9.59
CA THR A 83 10.92 7.80 10.56
C THR A 83 11.23 7.46 12.01
N TYR A 84 12.15 6.53 12.26
CA TYR A 84 12.67 6.19 13.58
C TYR A 84 13.72 7.20 14.09
N LEU A 85 14.19 8.12 13.25
CA LEU A 85 15.15 9.16 13.62
C LEU A 85 14.41 10.39 14.17
N GLU A 86 14.79 10.86 15.36
CA GLU A 86 14.09 11.93 16.09
C GLU A 86 14.00 13.28 15.35
N GLU A 87 15.01 13.61 14.52
CA GLU A 87 15.06 14.89 13.78
C GLU A 87 14.66 14.76 12.30
N PHE A 88 14.20 13.58 11.88
CA PHE A 88 13.82 13.36 10.49
C PHE A 88 12.53 14.13 10.13
N ALA A 89 12.57 14.85 9.01
CA ALA A 89 11.51 15.74 8.52
C ALA A 89 11.19 16.95 9.43
N PHE A 90 12.08 17.31 10.36
CA PHE A 90 12.00 18.57 11.09
C PHE A 90 12.64 19.71 10.27
N PHE A 91 11.85 20.68 9.84
CA PHE A 91 12.33 21.88 9.14
C PHE A 91 12.27 23.07 10.11
N LYS A 92 13.42 23.72 10.35
CA LYS A 92 13.53 24.95 11.17
C LYS A 92 13.27 26.20 10.34
#